data_AF-A0A7S1E2C6-F1
#
_entry.id   AF-A0A7S1E2C6-F1
#
_cell.length_a   1.000
_cell.length_b   1.000
_cell.length_c   1.000
_cell.angle_alpha   90.00
_cell.angle_beta   90.00
_cell.angle_gamma   90.00
#
_symmetry.space_group_name_H-M   'P 1'
#
loop_
_entity.id
_entity.type
_entity.pdbx_description
1 polymer ?
#
loop_
_entity_poly.entity_id
_entity_poly.type
_entity_poly.pdbx_seq_one_letter_code
_entity_poly.pdbx_strand_id
1 'polypeptide(L)'
;ARCIEIAVNNPPAKGERVEIFNQVAETRRVRDVANLVADMTGVDVNFIPNPRQEAAENELEVANNKFCNLGLDPITLDTGLFDEVTTIVKKYKERCDPEKILPASFWNKKRAEECASLDPSSIKFKSEKETA
;
A
#
# COMPACT_ATOMS: atom_id res chain seq x y z
N ALA A 1 9.16 10.89 8.79
CA ALA A 1 9.82 12.10 9.35
C ALA A 1 11.20 12.34 8.73
N ARG A 2 12.05 11.31 8.57
CA ARG A 2 13.44 11.46 8.12
C ARG A 2 13.67 12.21 6.80
N CYS A 3 12.92 11.92 5.74
CA CYS A 3 13.10 12.60 4.45
C CYS A 3 12.84 14.12 4.52
N ILE A 4 11.85 14.54 5.32
CA ILE A 4 11.55 15.96 5.54
C ILE A 4 12.69 16.63 6.30
N GLU A 5 13.19 15.99 7.36
CA GLU A 5 14.35 16.47 8.12
C GLU A 5 15.57 16.64 7.21
N ILE A 6 15.87 15.64 6.37
CA ILE A 6 16.97 15.70 5.40
C ILE A 6 16.79 16.88 4.44
N ALA A 7 15.59 17.07 3.88
CA ALA A 7 15.33 18.17 2.95
C ALA A 7 15.46 19.55 3.62
N VAL A 8 15.01 19.69 4.87
CA VAL A 8 15.11 20.94 5.64
C VAL A 8 16.57 21.24 6.01
N ASN A 9 17.35 20.22 6.37
CA ASN A 9 18.76 20.37 6.74
C ASN A 9 19.69 20.54 5.54
N ASN A 10 19.22 20.26 4.32
CA ASN A 10 19.99 20.40 3.08
C ASN A 10 19.22 21.25 2.05
N PRO A 11 18.90 22.52 2.37
CA PRO A 11 18.18 23.37 1.44
C PRO A 11 19.10 23.76 0.26
N PRO A 12 18.55 23.97 -0.95
CA PRO A 12 19.32 24.56 -2.04
C PRO A 12 19.81 25.96 -1.66
N ALA A 13 20.98 26.35 -2.14
CA ALA A 13 21.51 27.69 -1.89
C ALA A 13 20.65 28.76 -2.57
N LYS A 14 20.73 30.00 -2.06
CA LYS A 14 19.98 31.12 -2.66
C LYS A 14 20.37 31.32 -4.12
N GLY A 15 19.39 31.25 -5.02
CA GLY A 15 19.59 31.40 -6.45
C GLY A 15 19.85 30.09 -7.20
N GLU A 16 20.00 28.97 -6.49
CA GLU A 16 19.98 27.65 -7.12
C GLU A 16 18.58 27.26 -7.58
N ARG A 17 18.52 26.24 -8.44
CA ARG A 17 17.26 25.70 -8.92
C ARG A 17 16.51 25.00 -7.79
N VAL A 18 15.19 24.91 -7.94
CA VAL A 18 14.36 24.12 -7.05
C VAL A 18 14.76 22.66 -7.16
N GLU A 19 15.02 22.05 -6.01
CA GLU A 19 15.29 20.63 -5.92
C GLU A 19 13.97 19.83 -5.89
N ILE A 20 13.92 18.80 -6.72
CA ILE A 20 12.82 17.82 -6.76
C ILE A 20 13.36 16.48 -6.26
N PHE A 21 12.64 15.89 -5.32
CA PHE A 21 12.96 14.59 -4.74
C PHE A 21 11.79 13.63 -4.90
N ASN A 22 12.09 12.38 -5.26
CA ASN A 22 11.11 11.30 -5.18
C ASN A 22 11.20 10.67 -3.79
N GLN A 23 10.18 10.88 -2.97
CA GLN A 23 10.14 10.33 -1.61
C GLN A 23 9.57 8.91 -1.60
N VAL A 24 10.39 7.95 -2.04
CA VAL A 24 10.04 6.52 -2.12
C VAL A 24 11.22 5.69 -1.61
N ALA A 25 10.96 4.69 -0.75
CA ALA A 25 12.00 3.79 -0.25
C ALA A 25 12.31 2.66 -1.25
N GLU A 26 11.26 2.04 -1.80
CA GLU A 26 11.36 0.99 -2.80
C GLU A 26 10.14 0.99 -3.73
N THR A 27 10.25 0.29 -4.86
CA THR A 27 9.12 0.06 -5.77
C THR A 27 8.68 -1.40 -5.70
N ARG A 28 7.37 -1.65 -5.60
CA ARG A 28 6.77 -2.99 -5.60
C ARG A 28 5.50 -3.00 -6.44
N ARG A 29 5.17 -4.16 -7.01
CA ARG A 29 3.87 -4.38 -7.66
C ARG A 29 2.84 -4.78 -6.60
N VAL A 30 1.58 -4.40 -6.81
CA VAL A 30 0.47 -4.73 -5.89
C VAL A 30 0.36 -6.25 -5.65
N ARG A 31 0.51 -7.05 -6.71
CA ARG A 31 0.46 -8.52 -6.61
C ARG A 31 1.58 -9.10 -5.73
N ASP A 32 2.78 -8.51 -5.78
CA ASP A 32 3.93 -9.00 -5.02
C ASP A 32 3.73 -8.70 -3.53
N VAL A 33 3.15 -7.54 -3.20
CA VAL A 33 2.76 -7.19 -1.83
C VAL A 33 1.62 -8.09 -1.34
N ALA A 34 0.62 -8.37 -2.18
CA ALA A 34 -0.49 -9.26 -1.80
C ALA A 34 -0.02 -10.68 -1.49
N ASN A 35 0.87 -11.24 -2.33
CA ASN A 35 1.46 -12.56 -2.10
C ASN A 35 2.33 -12.58 -0.84
N LEU A 36 3.13 -11.53 -0.60
CA LEU A 36 3.91 -11.42 0.63
C LEU A 36 3.01 -11.45 1.88
N VAL A 37 1.88 -10.74 1.87
CA VAL A 37 0.91 -10.79 2.98
C VAL A 37 0.27 -12.17 3.12
N ALA A 38 -0.10 -12.81 2.00
CA ALA A 38 -0.68 -14.15 2.00
C ALA A 38 0.29 -15.18 2.60
N ASP A 39 1.56 -15.17 2.20
CA ASP A 39 2.59 -16.08 2.72
C ASP A 39 2.78 -15.93 4.24
N MET A 40 2.70 -14.69 4.75
CA MET A 40 2.86 -14.41 6.19
C MET A 40 1.63 -14.76 7.02
N THR A 41 0.44 -14.68 6.45
CA THR A 41 -0.82 -14.80 7.19
C THR A 41 -1.60 -16.09 6.93
N GLY A 42 -1.24 -16.81 5.86
CA GLY A 42 -1.90 -18.05 5.42
C GLY A 42 -3.28 -17.84 4.81
N VAL A 43 -3.61 -16.62 4.35
CA VAL A 43 -4.89 -16.30 3.70
C VAL A 43 -4.75 -16.28 2.18
N ASP A 44 -5.84 -16.55 1.47
CA ASP A 44 -5.86 -16.47 0.01
C ASP A 44 -5.91 -15.03 -0.50
N VAL A 45 -5.23 -14.78 -1.63
CA VAL A 45 -5.34 -13.50 -2.36
C VAL A 45 -6.57 -13.52 -3.26
N ASN A 46 -7.48 -12.57 -3.04
CA ASN A 46 -8.62 -12.36 -3.91
C ASN A 46 -8.34 -11.25 -4.94
N PHE A 47 -8.25 -11.61 -6.22
CA PHE A 47 -8.07 -10.66 -7.32
C PHE A 47 -9.43 -10.13 -7.81
N ILE A 48 -9.62 -8.82 -7.74
CA ILE A 48 -10.85 -8.14 -8.19
C ILE A 48 -10.63 -7.35 -9.48
N PRO A 49 -11.70 -7.05 -10.24
CA PRO A 49 -11.64 -6.10 -11.35
C PRO A 49 -11.10 -4.74 -10.88
N ASN A 50 -10.25 -4.09 -11.68
CA ASN A 50 -9.65 -2.81 -11.30
C ASN A 50 -10.69 -1.66 -11.43
N PRO A 51 -11.04 -0.95 -10.35
CA PRO A 51 -11.99 0.16 -10.41
C PRO A 51 -11.44 1.41 -11.13
N ARG A 52 -10.14 1.44 -11.47
CA ARG A 52 -9.41 2.58 -12.07
C ARG A 52 -9.03 2.33 -13.53
N GLN A 53 -8.89 3.40 -14.31
CA GLN A 53 -8.36 3.37 -15.69
C GLN A 53 -6.84 3.55 -15.69
N GLU A 54 -6.12 2.60 -15.11
CA GLU A 54 -4.65 2.56 -15.11
C GLU A 54 -4.14 1.28 -15.79
N ALA A 55 -2.85 1.27 -16.13
CA ALA A 55 -2.22 0.09 -16.68
C ALA A 55 -2.20 -1.01 -15.59
N ALA A 56 -2.68 -2.21 -15.94
CA ALA A 56 -2.69 -3.35 -15.02
C ALA A 56 -1.26 -3.79 -14.63
N GLU A 57 -0.30 -3.52 -15.51
CA GLU A 57 1.13 -3.78 -15.29
C GLU A 57 1.93 -2.61 -15.86
N ASN A 58 3.02 -2.26 -15.17
CA ASN A 58 4.04 -1.36 -15.67
C ASN A 58 5.39 -1.72 -15.02
N GLU A 59 6.49 -1.32 -15.66
CA GLU A 59 7.87 -1.50 -15.17
C GLU A 59 8.40 -0.21 -14.56
N LEU A 60 7.54 0.58 -13.90
CA LEU A 60 7.96 1.83 -13.30
C LEU A 60 8.95 1.53 -12.17
N GLU A 61 10.13 2.13 -12.26
CA GLU A 61 11.12 2.16 -11.19
C GLU A 61 11.36 3.61 -10.78
N VAL A 62 11.13 3.93 -9.51
CA VAL A 62 11.26 5.30 -9.00
C VAL A 62 12.67 5.49 -8.43
N ALA A 63 13.46 6.35 -9.07
CA ALA A 63 14.78 6.72 -8.56
C ALA A 63 14.66 7.56 -7.27
N ASN A 64 15.31 7.12 -6.19
CA ASN A 64 15.34 7.80 -4.90
C ASN A 64 16.75 8.29 -4.48
N ASN A 65 17.73 8.18 -5.39
CA ASN A 65 19.16 8.43 -5.17
C ASN A 65 19.46 9.76 -4.47
N LYS A 66 18.67 10.81 -4.71
CA LYS A 66 18.90 12.11 -4.05
C LYS A 66 18.78 12.03 -2.52
N PHE A 67 17.78 11.32 -2.01
CA PHE A 67 17.67 11.13 -0.56
C PHE A 67 18.78 10.22 -0.03
N CYS A 68 19.10 9.14 -0.74
CA CYS A 68 20.17 8.22 -0.36
C CYS A 68 21.54 8.93 -0.30
N ASN A 69 21.83 9.78 -1.28
CA ASN A 69 23.05 10.59 -1.33
C ASN A 69 23.16 11.60 -0.17
N LEU A 70 22.02 12.02 0.38
CA LEU A 70 21.96 12.89 1.57
C LEU A 70 21.91 12.10 2.88
N GLY A 71 22.20 10.80 2.85
CA GLY A 71 22.32 9.95 4.03
C GLY A 71 21.01 9.33 4.52
N LEU A 72 19.97 9.25 3.66
CA LEU A 72 18.84 8.37 3.95
C LEU A 72 19.28 6.91 3.79
N ASP A 73 19.11 6.12 4.85
CA ASP A 73 19.10 4.67 4.78
C ASP A 73 17.62 4.21 4.79
N PRO A 74 17.04 3.81 3.64
CA PRO A 74 15.61 3.53 3.55
C PRO A 74 15.25 2.24 4.30
N ILE A 75 14.27 2.34 5.19
CA ILE A 75 13.59 1.15 5.73
C ILE A 75 12.68 0.61 4.63
N THR A 76 12.95 -0.61 4.19
CA THR A 76 12.14 -1.32 3.20
C THR A 76 11.08 -2.17 3.89
N LEU A 77 10.15 -2.68 3.10
CA LEU A 77 9.12 -3.61 3.49
C LEU A 77 9.77 -4.95 3.86
N ASP A 78 10.14 -5.06 5.13
CA ASP A 78 10.67 -6.27 5.74
C ASP A 78 9.61 -7.04 6.55
N THR A 79 9.95 -8.28 6.92
CA THR A 79 9.06 -9.16 7.70
C THR A 79 8.79 -8.64 9.11
N GLY A 80 9.74 -7.92 9.73
CA GLY A 80 9.59 -7.37 11.09
C GLY A 80 8.54 -6.26 11.16
N LEU A 81 8.46 -5.41 10.13
CA LEU A 81 7.42 -4.38 10.01
C LEU A 81 6.01 -5.01 9.96
N PHE A 82 5.87 -6.13 9.24
CA PHE A 82 4.60 -6.84 9.15
C PHE A 82 4.17 -7.51 10.45
N ASP A 83 5.11 -7.97 11.28
CA ASP A 83 4.79 -8.56 12.59
C ASP A 83 4.15 -7.52 13.53
N GLU A 84 4.69 -6.30 13.54
CA GLU A 84 4.12 -5.19 14.32
C GLU A 84 2.72 -4.83 13.81
N VAL A 85 2.57 -4.63 12.48
CA VAL A 85 1.28 -4.31 11.86
C VAL A 85 0.25 -5.40 12.16
N THR A 86 0.62 -6.68 12.02
CA THR A 86 -0.27 -7.82 12.28
C THR A 86 -0.71 -7.86 13.74
N THR A 87 0.18 -7.55 14.68
CA THR A 87 -0.13 -7.46 16.11
C THR A 87 -1.17 -6.38 16.39
N ILE A 88 -1.01 -5.21 15.79
CA ILE A 88 -1.96 -4.09 15.91
C ILE A 88 -3.31 -4.46 15.30
N VAL A 89 -3.31 -5.04 14.08
CA VAL A 89 -4.55 -5.45 13.39
C VAL A 89 -5.31 -6.47 14.22
N LYS A 90 -4.64 -7.50 14.77
CA LYS A 90 -5.29 -8.51 15.63
C LYS A 90 -5.93 -7.90 16.88
N LYS A 91 -5.29 -6.88 17.46
CA LYS A 91 -5.75 -6.20 18.67
C LYS A 91 -7.00 -5.33 18.45
N TYR A 92 -7.17 -4.77 17.25
CA TYR A 92 -8.22 -3.80 16.93
C TYR A 92 -9.16 -4.27 15.81
N LYS A 93 -9.13 -5.55 15.44
CA LYS A 93 -9.90 -6.13 14.32
C LYS A 93 -11.41 -5.89 14.46
N GLU A 94 -11.92 -5.82 15.69
CA GLU A 94 -13.32 -5.58 16.04
C GLU A 94 -13.82 -4.19 15.63
N ARG A 95 -12.91 -3.25 15.37
CA ARG A 95 -13.23 -1.89 14.92
C ARG A 95 -13.34 -1.77 13.40
N CYS A 96 -13.03 -2.84 12.67
CA CYS A 96 -13.10 -2.83 11.22
C CYS A 96 -14.56 -3.00 10.76
N ASP A 97 -14.97 -2.18 9.80
CA ASP A 97 -16.24 -2.33 9.08
C ASP A 97 -15.95 -3.03 7.74
N PRO A 98 -16.33 -4.32 7.58
CA PRO A 98 -16.08 -5.08 6.36
C PRO A 98 -16.68 -4.47 5.10
N GLU A 99 -17.82 -3.78 5.23
CA GLU A 99 -18.53 -3.18 4.10
C GLU A 99 -17.75 -2.01 3.47
N LYS A 100 -16.67 -1.55 4.11
CA LYS A 100 -15.81 -0.45 3.61
C LYS A 100 -14.56 -0.93 2.90
N ILE A 101 -14.32 -2.24 2.81
CA ILE A 101 -13.09 -2.79 2.22
C ILE A 101 -13.13 -2.80 0.69
N LEU A 102 -14.26 -3.19 0.08
CA LEU A 102 -14.39 -3.19 -1.39
C LEU A 102 -14.56 -1.77 -1.96
N PRO A 103 -14.09 -1.52 -3.20
CA PRO A 103 -14.22 -0.22 -3.82
C PRO A 103 -15.69 0.12 -4.11
N ALA A 104 -16.10 1.33 -3.73
CA ALA A 104 -17.43 1.88 -4.03
C ALA A 104 -17.39 3.05 -5.04
N SER A 105 -16.22 3.33 -5.62
CA SER A 105 -16.01 4.43 -6.55
C SER A 105 -15.21 3.96 -7.76
N PHE A 106 -15.66 4.35 -8.94
CA PHE A 106 -15.12 3.89 -10.22
C PHE A 106 -14.81 5.09 -11.11
N TRP A 107 -13.68 5.07 -11.81
CA TRP A 107 -13.28 6.22 -12.64
C TRP A 107 -14.19 6.47 -13.84
N ASN A 108 -14.81 5.43 -14.39
CA ASN A 108 -15.72 5.54 -15.53
C ASN A 108 -16.76 4.40 -15.52
N LYS A 109 -17.76 4.51 -16.41
CA LYS A 109 -18.85 3.53 -16.54
C LYS A 109 -18.35 2.12 -16.82
N LYS A 110 -17.36 1.98 -17.70
CA LYS A 110 -16.78 0.67 -18.04
C LYS A 110 -16.21 -0.03 -16.80
N ARG A 111 -15.45 0.70 -15.96
CA ARG A 111 -14.93 0.12 -14.70
C ARG A 111 -16.03 -0.19 -13.70
N ALA A 112 -17.08 0.63 -13.64
CA ALA A 112 -18.24 0.35 -12.79
C ALA A 112 -18.96 -0.94 -13.23
N GLU A 113 -19.15 -1.15 -14.54
CA GLU A 113 -19.74 -2.36 -15.11
C GLU A 113 -18.87 -3.60 -14.84
N GLU A 114 -17.55 -3.50 -15.03
CA GLU A 114 -16.60 -4.59 -14.72
C GLU A 114 -16.62 -4.97 -13.24
N CYS A 115 -16.85 -4.00 -12.34
CA CYS A 115 -16.91 -4.21 -10.90
C CYS A 115 -18.32 -4.52 -10.37
N ALA A 116 -19.34 -4.67 -11.23
CA ALA A 116 -20.74 -4.79 -10.80
C ALA A 116 -21.03 -6.04 -9.95
N SER A 117 -20.16 -7.05 -10.00
CA SER A 117 -20.25 -8.27 -9.19
C SER A 117 -19.67 -8.12 -7.78
N LEU A 118 -19.00 -7.01 -7.48
CA LEU A 118 -18.44 -6.76 -6.14
C LEU A 118 -19.57 -6.39 -5.18
N ASP A 119 -19.75 -7.22 -4.16
CA ASP A 119 -20.72 -6.99 -3.09
C ASP A 119 -19.98 -6.70 -1.77
N PRO A 120 -19.99 -5.44 -1.27
CA PRO A 120 -19.37 -5.09 0.01
C PRO A 120 -19.86 -5.92 1.19
N SER A 121 -21.12 -6.39 1.16
CA SER A 121 -21.70 -7.22 2.23
C SER A 121 -21.22 -8.68 2.21
N SER A 122 -20.52 -9.08 1.14
CA SER A 122 -19.92 -10.41 1.03
C SER A 122 -18.72 -10.60 1.96
N ILE A 123 -18.05 -9.51 2.39
CA ILE A 123 -16.93 -9.60 3.32
C ILE A 123 -17.45 -9.78 4.73
N LYS A 124 -17.10 -10.91 5.36
CA LYS A 124 -17.52 -11.25 6.72
C LYS A 124 -16.31 -11.66 7.54
N PHE A 125 -16.23 -11.17 8.76
CA PHE A 125 -15.31 -11.73 9.75
C PHE A 125 -15.87 -13.06 10.23
N LYS A 126 -15.03 -14.10 10.27
CA LYS A 126 -15.37 -15.33 11.01
C LYS A 126 -15.55 -14.97 12.47
N SER A 127 -16.70 -15.32 13.04
CA SER A 127 -16.94 -15.12 14.46
C SER A 127 -16.07 -16.10 15.25
N GLU A 128 -15.57 -15.69 16.42
CA GLU A 128 -14.68 -16.52 17.25
C GLU A 128 -15.30 -17.85 17.69
N LYS A 129 -16.62 -18.03 17.53
CA LYS A 129 -17.36 -19.26 17.83
C LYS A 129 -17.20 -20.40 16.80
N GLU A 130 -16.60 -20.15 15.63
CA GLU A 130 -16.39 -21.19 14.60
C GLU A 130 -15.00 -21.86 14.65
N THR A 131 -14.20 -21.55 15.67
CA THR A 131 -12.83 -22.07 15.85
C THR A 131 -12.68 -23.00 17.07
N ALA A 132 -13.79 -23.56 17.56
CA ALA A 132 -13.79 -24.59 18.61
C ALA A 132 -13.98 -25.99 18.02
#